data_AF-A0A5C7LCJ9-F1
#
_entry.id   AF-A0A5C7LCJ9-F1
#
_cell.length_a   1.000
_cell.length_b   1.000
_cell.length_c   1.000
_cell.angle_alpha   90.00
_cell.angle_beta   90.00
_cell.angle_gamma   90.00
#
_symmetry.space_group_name_H-M   'P 1'
#
loop_
_entity.id
_entity.type
_entity.pdbx_description
1 polymer ?
#
loop_
_entity_poly.entity_id
_entity_poly.type
_entity_poly.pdbx_seq_one_letter_code
_entity_poly.pdbx_strand_id
1 'polypeptide(L)'
;MLRNRRSSKGFSLLEVVMAMGAFTIIIMGVMQITTQGSKSYRGMKAIQTNLETAQFALNLMAKELRTSSVVSSSTGGTVSSIVFFDYSQNRCIQYRADESTGMVMKRSHSFVSANPDTNRSDCEGYVFAEPYETLLSGLSNQVVIVDPSEAVPDPAVGRVTVSLTIGTAGAAATAQTTVSLRDFNYIGI
;
A
#
# COMPACT_ATOMS: atom_id res chain seq x y z
N MET A 1 -42.08 -23.26 -66.04
CA MET A 1 -40.97 -22.99 -65.08
C MET A 1 -40.90 -24.12 -64.07
N LEU A 2 -40.01 -25.10 -64.26
CA LEU A 2 -39.80 -26.18 -63.29
C LEU A 2 -38.62 -25.82 -62.38
N ARG A 3 -38.91 -25.52 -61.13
CA ARG A 3 -37.94 -25.15 -60.08
C ARG A 3 -37.22 -26.41 -59.62
N ASN A 4 -35.97 -26.57 -60.06
CA ASN A 4 -35.12 -27.70 -59.73
C ASN A 4 -34.79 -27.68 -58.22
N ARG A 5 -35.41 -28.57 -57.43
CA ARG A 5 -35.11 -28.72 -56.01
C ARG A 5 -33.81 -29.53 -55.88
N ARG A 6 -32.70 -28.84 -55.62
CA ARG A 6 -31.44 -29.51 -55.26
C ARG A 6 -31.65 -30.26 -53.93
N SER A 7 -31.47 -31.58 -53.98
CA SER A 7 -31.45 -32.42 -52.78
C SER A 7 -30.20 -32.09 -51.97
N SER A 8 -30.39 -31.51 -50.79
CA SER A 8 -29.33 -31.32 -49.81
C SER A 8 -28.98 -32.68 -49.21
N LYS A 9 -27.79 -33.18 -49.50
CA LYS A 9 -27.24 -34.37 -48.85
C LYS A 9 -27.14 -34.09 -47.35
N GLY A 10 -27.80 -34.93 -46.54
CA GLY A 10 -27.70 -34.85 -45.08
C GLY A 10 -26.31 -35.26 -44.60
N PHE A 11 -25.95 -34.81 -43.40
CA PHE A 11 -24.71 -35.19 -42.73
C PHE A 11 -24.73 -36.68 -42.36
N SER A 12 -23.59 -37.35 -42.54
CA SER A 12 -23.40 -38.71 -42.03
C SER A 12 -23.33 -38.68 -40.50
N LEU A 13 -23.84 -39.73 -39.84
CA LEU A 13 -23.74 -39.87 -38.38
C LEU A 13 -22.27 -39.79 -37.90
N LEU A 14 -21.34 -40.34 -38.69
CA LEU A 14 -19.90 -40.25 -38.42
C LEU A 14 -19.40 -38.80 -38.42
N GLU A 15 -19.88 -37.99 -39.36
CA GLU A 15 -19.48 -36.59 -39.54
C GLU A 15 -19.95 -35.73 -38.36
N VAL A 16 -21.15 -35.99 -37.86
CA VAL A 16 -21.69 -35.34 -36.65
C VAL A 16 -20.86 -35.70 -35.42
N VAL A 17 -20.47 -36.98 -35.24
CA VAL A 17 -19.65 -37.41 -34.11
C VAL A 17 -18.26 -36.78 -34.15
N MET A 18 -17.62 -36.72 -35.32
CA MET A 18 -16.32 -36.04 -35.47
C MET A 18 -16.42 -34.54 -35.20
N ALA A 19 -17.47 -33.87 -35.69
CA ALA A 19 -17.70 -32.45 -35.45
C ALA A 19 -17.93 -32.15 -33.95
N MET A 20 -18.67 -33.01 -33.24
CA MET A 20 -18.86 -32.88 -31.79
C MET A 20 -17.54 -33.09 -31.03
N GLY A 21 -16.72 -34.06 -31.43
CA GLY A 21 -15.38 -34.28 -30.87
C GLY A 21 -14.48 -33.06 -31.03
N ALA A 22 -14.38 -32.51 -32.24
CA ALA A 22 -13.59 -31.29 -32.48
C ALA A 22 -14.12 -30.08 -31.69
N PHE A 23 -15.44 -29.90 -31.64
CA PHE A 23 -16.08 -28.80 -30.92
C PHE A 23 -15.80 -28.84 -29.41
N THR A 24 -15.88 -30.02 -28.80
CA THR A 24 -15.62 -30.18 -27.36
C THR A 24 -14.17 -29.84 -26.99
N ILE A 25 -13.19 -30.23 -27.81
CA ILE A 25 -11.78 -29.88 -27.61
C ILE A 25 -11.58 -28.36 -27.67
N ILE A 26 -12.17 -27.70 -28.66
CA ILE A 26 -12.07 -26.24 -28.83
C ILE A 26 -12.68 -25.52 -27.61
N ILE A 27 -13.89 -25.90 -27.21
CA ILE A 27 -14.60 -25.29 -26.08
C ILE A 27 -13.87 -25.51 -24.76
N MET A 28 -13.26 -26.68 -24.53
CA MET A 28 -12.43 -26.91 -23.35
C MET A 28 -11.22 -25.96 -23.32
N GLY A 29 -10.55 -25.76 -24.45
CA GLY A 29 -9.43 -24.82 -24.55
C GLY A 29 -9.86 -23.37 -24.21
N VAL A 30 -10.99 -22.92 -24.76
CA VAL A 30 -11.53 -21.57 -24.49
C VAL A 30 -11.90 -21.40 -23.02
N MET A 31 -12.51 -22.41 -22.39
CA MET A 31 -12.84 -22.37 -20.96
C MET A 31 -11.59 -22.27 -20.08
N GLN A 32 -10.53 -23.03 -20.38
CA GLN A 32 -9.28 -22.96 -19.63
C GLN A 32 -8.64 -21.57 -19.71
N ILE A 33 -8.57 -20.99 -20.91
CA ILE A 33 -8.01 -19.64 -21.09
C ILE A 33 -8.85 -18.60 -20.33
N THR A 34 -10.18 -18.68 -20.43
CA THR A 34 -11.09 -17.72 -19.79
C THR A 34 -11.05 -17.80 -18.27
N THR A 35 -10.98 -19.01 -17.70
CA THR A 35 -10.87 -19.21 -16.25
C THR A 35 -9.54 -18.71 -15.71
N GLN A 36 -8.43 -18.95 -16.42
CA GLN A 36 -7.13 -18.42 -16.05
C GLN A 36 -7.07 -16.90 -16.15
N GLY A 37 -7.61 -16.32 -17.22
CA GLY A 37 -7.72 -14.87 -17.39
C GLY A 37 -8.53 -14.21 -16.29
N SER A 38 -9.65 -14.83 -15.88
CA SER A 38 -10.51 -14.33 -14.80
C SER A 38 -9.80 -14.31 -13.44
N LYS A 39 -9.01 -15.35 -13.13
CA LYS A 39 -8.20 -15.39 -11.89
C LYS A 39 -7.12 -14.31 -11.89
N SER A 40 -6.41 -14.17 -13.01
CA SER A 40 -5.37 -13.14 -13.17
C SER A 40 -5.96 -11.72 -13.01
N TYR A 41 -7.09 -11.45 -13.65
CA TYR A 41 -7.77 -10.16 -13.57
C TYR A 41 -8.17 -9.78 -12.13
N ARG A 42 -8.71 -10.74 -11.36
CA ARG A 42 -9.06 -10.50 -9.95
C ARG A 42 -7.82 -10.19 -9.11
N GLY A 43 -6.71 -10.91 -9.34
CA GLY A 43 -5.44 -10.65 -8.67
C GLY A 43 -4.89 -9.24 -8.97
N MET A 44 -4.86 -8.86 -10.24
CA MET A 44 -4.41 -7.53 -10.66
C MET A 44 -5.28 -6.41 -10.07
N LYS A 45 -6.60 -6.59 -10.06
CA LYS A 45 -7.52 -5.60 -9.47
C LYS A 45 -7.27 -5.40 -7.98
N ALA A 46 -7.04 -6.47 -7.23
CA ALA A 46 -6.70 -6.37 -5.81
C ALA A 46 -5.37 -5.62 -5.57
N ILE A 47 -4.35 -5.92 -6.38
CA ILE A 47 -3.06 -5.20 -6.32
C ILE A 47 -3.25 -3.71 -6.62
N GLN A 48 -4.04 -3.37 -7.65
CA GLN A 48 -4.31 -1.99 -8.02
C GLN A 48 -4.99 -1.22 -6.89
N THR A 49 -6.06 -1.76 -6.31
CA THR A 49 -6.77 -1.11 -5.20
C THR A 49 -5.85 -0.94 -3.97
N ASN A 50 -5.02 -1.93 -3.66
CA ASN A 50 -4.06 -1.83 -2.56
C ASN A 50 -3.00 -0.75 -2.83
N LEU A 51 -2.54 -0.63 -4.08
CA LEU A 51 -1.56 0.37 -4.50
C LEU A 51 -2.14 1.79 -4.43
N GLU A 52 -3.37 2.00 -4.89
CA GLU A 52 -4.08 3.29 -4.77
C GLU A 52 -4.25 3.69 -3.29
N THR A 53 -4.67 2.76 -2.44
CA THR A 53 -4.84 3.00 -1.00
C THR A 53 -3.49 3.33 -0.34
N ALA A 54 -2.43 2.60 -0.70
CA ALA A 54 -1.09 2.85 -0.17
C ALA A 54 -0.55 4.20 -0.62
N GLN A 55 -0.78 4.62 -1.87
CA GLN A 55 -0.41 5.95 -2.34
C GLN A 55 -1.18 7.05 -1.58
N PHE A 56 -2.46 6.85 -1.30
CA PHE A 56 -3.24 7.79 -0.49
C PHE A 56 -2.62 7.95 0.92
N ALA A 57 -2.33 6.84 1.58
CA ALA A 57 -1.71 6.86 2.90
C ALA A 57 -0.29 7.45 2.88
N LEU A 58 0.52 7.14 1.87
CA LEU A 58 1.86 7.74 1.70
C LEU A 58 1.77 9.25 1.50
N ASN A 59 0.80 9.73 0.74
CA ASN A 59 0.58 11.16 0.55
C ASN A 59 0.12 11.85 1.85
N LEU A 60 -0.72 11.18 2.63
CA LEU A 60 -1.14 11.67 3.95
C LEU A 60 0.06 11.74 4.91
N MET A 61 0.81 10.65 5.04
CA MET A 61 2.05 10.59 5.82
C MET A 61 3.03 11.68 5.38
N ALA A 62 3.24 11.81 4.07
CA ALA A 62 4.15 12.80 3.53
C ALA A 62 3.73 14.24 3.84
N LYS A 63 2.42 14.52 3.83
CA LYS A 63 1.89 15.83 4.20
C LYS A 63 2.16 16.15 5.67
N GLU A 64 1.96 15.19 6.56
CA GLU A 64 2.21 15.36 7.99
C GLU A 64 3.71 15.47 8.28
N LEU A 65 4.55 14.66 7.63
CA LEU A 65 6.00 14.71 7.79
C LEU A 65 6.62 16.04 7.34
N ARG A 66 6.05 16.72 6.33
CA ARG A 66 6.58 18.02 5.88
C ARG A 66 6.61 19.07 6.98
N THR A 67 5.72 18.97 7.97
CA THR A 67 5.61 19.93 9.08
C THR A 67 6.07 19.37 10.41
N SER A 68 6.77 18.22 10.37
CA SER A 68 7.13 17.48 11.57
C SER A 68 8.64 17.30 11.71
N SER A 69 9.09 17.09 12.94
CA SER A 69 10.43 16.57 13.24
C SER A 69 10.35 15.12 13.68
N VAL A 70 11.31 14.29 13.27
CA VAL A 70 11.41 12.91 13.76
C VAL A 70 11.91 12.94 15.19
N VAL A 71 11.23 12.20 16.06
CA VAL A 71 11.52 12.16 17.49
C VAL A 71 12.09 10.80 17.87
N SER A 72 11.50 9.72 17.39
CA SER A 72 12.06 8.39 17.54
C SER A 72 11.69 7.48 16.38
N SER A 73 12.57 6.55 16.04
CA SER A 73 12.30 5.50 15.08
C SER A 73 12.76 4.16 15.64
N SER A 74 11.94 3.13 15.43
CA SER A 74 12.27 1.76 15.81
C SER A 74 12.04 0.87 14.61
N THR A 75 13.12 0.37 14.03
CA THR A 75 13.08 -0.60 12.92
C THR A 75 13.63 -1.92 13.44
N GLY A 76 12.76 -2.85 13.81
CA GLY A 76 13.19 -4.12 14.39
C GLY A 76 12.17 -5.24 14.20
N GLY A 77 12.57 -6.31 13.49
CA GLY A 77 11.73 -7.49 13.27
C GLY A 77 10.48 -7.18 12.44
N THR A 78 9.34 -7.77 12.83
CA THR A 78 8.04 -7.75 12.14
C THR A 78 7.26 -6.43 12.32
N VAL A 79 7.76 -5.52 13.17
CA VAL A 79 7.09 -4.25 13.46
C VAL A 79 8.08 -3.09 13.30
N SER A 80 7.73 -2.16 12.41
CA SER A 80 8.43 -0.89 12.25
C SER A 80 7.55 0.23 12.77
N SER A 81 8.11 1.12 13.59
CA SER A 81 7.39 2.29 14.09
C SER A 81 8.23 3.56 13.99
N ILE A 82 7.56 4.67 13.75
CA ILE A 82 8.15 6.00 13.77
C ILE A 82 7.25 6.95 14.52
N VAL A 83 7.85 7.77 15.36
CA VAL A 83 7.22 8.86 16.08
C VAL A 83 7.79 10.17 15.57
N PHE A 84 6.90 11.11 15.28
CA PHE A 84 7.26 12.46 14.89
C PHE A 84 6.37 13.48 15.57
N PHE A 85 6.89 14.70 15.73
CA PHE A 85 6.18 15.81 16.33
C PHE A 85 5.77 16.81 15.24
N ASP A 86 4.47 17.05 15.10
CA ASP A 86 3.87 17.98 14.13
C ASP A 86 3.70 19.37 14.78
N TYR A 87 4.57 20.30 14.38
CA TYR A 87 4.57 21.68 14.89
C TYR A 87 3.32 22.47 14.47
N SER A 88 2.65 22.07 13.39
CA SER A 88 1.48 22.80 12.89
C SER A 88 0.24 22.63 13.76
N GLN A 89 0.16 21.50 14.48
CA GLN A 89 -1.00 21.11 15.29
C GLN A 89 -0.61 20.78 16.74
N ASN A 90 0.64 21.03 17.14
CA ASN A 90 1.19 20.69 18.46
C ASN A 90 0.85 19.25 18.90
N ARG A 91 1.12 18.28 18.03
CA ARG A 91 0.77 16.87 18.29
C ARG A 91 1.90 15.92 17.94
N CYS A 92 2.04 14.89 18.75
CA CYS A 92 2.92 13.76 18.50
C CYS A 92 2.14 12.69 17.76
N ILE A 93 2.70 12.16 16.69
CA ILE A 93 2.06 11.16 15.84
C ILE A 93 2.97 9.95 15.76
N GLN A 94 2.41 8.77 16.00
CA GLN A 94 3.09 7.52 15.79
C GLN A 94 2.46 6.76 14.63
N TYR A 95 3.30 6.34 13.70
CA TYR A 95 2.98 5.36 12.68
C TYR A 95 3.60 4.03 13.06
N ARG A 96 2.83 2.95 12.89
CA ARG A 96 3.28 1.58 13.10
C ARG A 96 2.86 0.75 11.90
N ALA A 97 3.82 0.15 11.22
CA ALA A 97 3.55 -0.92 10.26
C ALA A 97 3.84 -2.26 10.92
N ASP A 98 2.85 -3.13 10.88
CA ASP A 98 2.89 -4.46 11.47
C ASP A 98 2.72 -5.50 10.35
N GLU A 99 3.81 -6.21 10.06
CA GLU A 99 3.85 -7.23 9.01
C GLU A 99 2.97 -8.43 9.35
N SER A 100 2.78 -8.75 10.63
CA SER A 100 2.01 -9.93 11.05
C SER A 100 0.52 -9.76 10.79
N THR A 101 0.01 -8.54 10.96
CA THR A 101 -1.39 -8.19 10.71
C THR A 101 -1.62 -7.64 9.30
N GLY A 102 -0.56 -7.24 8.60
CA GLY A 102 -0.69 -6.62 7.29
C GLY A 102 -1.32 -5.22 7.36
N MET A 103 -1.07 -4.49 8.46
CA MET A 103 -1.70 -3.19 8.71
C MET A 103 -0.68 -2.07 8.91
N VAL A 104 -1.00 -0.89 8.37
CA VAL A 104 -0.38 0.38 8.79
C VAL A 104 -1.37 1.09 9.70
N MET A 105 -0.89 1.45 10.87
CA MET A 105 -1.66 2.04 11.94
C MET A 105 -1.08 3.38 12.34
N LYS A 106 -1.96 4.27 12.80
CA LYS A 106 -1.62 5.60 13.29
C LYS A 106 -2.24 5.84 14.65
N ARG A 107 -1.57 6.63 15.47
CA ARG A 107 -2.18 7.28 16.65
C ARG A 107 -1.55 8.63 16.86
N SER A 108 -2.24 9.51 17.56
CA SER A 108 -1.76 10.86 17.83
C SER A 108 -2.19 11.36 19.19
N HIS A 109 -1.35 12.19 19.80
CA HIS A 109 -1.63 12.89 21.05
C HIS A 109 -1.28 14.37 20.90
N SER A 110 -2.17 15.25 21.35
CA SER A 110 -1.97 16.69 21.30
C SER A 110 -1.44 17.22 22.62
N PHE A 111 -0.41 18.06 22.55
CA PHE A 111 0.12 18.78 23.70
C PHE A 111 -0.41 20.22 23.73
N VAL A 112 -0.47 20.79 24.94
CA VAL A 112 -1.07 22.11 25.20
C VAL A 112 -0.05 23.17 25.63
N SER A 113 1.25 22.86 25.71
CA SER A 113 2.24 23.89 26.06
C SER A 113 2.29 24.96 24.98
N ALA A 114 2.45 26.21 25.41
CA ALA A 114 2.68 27.34 24.52
C ALA A 114 4.07 27.28 23.84
N ASN A 115 5.02 26.55 24.43
CA ASN A 115 6.34 26.35 23.85
C ASN A 115 6.39 25.06 23.00
N PRO A 116 6.57 25.16 21.68
CA PRO A 116 6.65 23.99 20.80
C PRO A 116 7.85 23.08 21.12
N ASP A 117 8.96 23.62 21.63
CA ASP A 117 10.14 22.81 21.95
C ASP A 117 9.90 21.93 23.18
N THR A 118 9.12 22.42 24.16
CA THR A 118 8.69 21.62 25.30
C THR A 118 7.77 20.49 24.85
N ASN A 119 6.79 20.79 23.99
CA ASN A 119 5.88 19.77 23.45
C ASN A 119 6.63 18.69 22.66
N ARG A 120 7.68 19.07 21.92
CA ARG A 120 8.54 18.13 21.19
C ARG A 120 9.32 17.23 22.16
N SER A 121 9.92 17.81 23.20
CA SER A 121 10.62 17.04 24.23
C SER A 121 9.68 16.08 24.96
N ASP A 122 8.46 16.52 25.25
CA ASP A 122 7.43 15.67 25.87
C ASP A 122 7.03 14.51 24.94
N CYS A 123 6.96 14.74 23.63
CA CYS A 123 6.71 13.70 22.62
C CYS A 123 7.80 12.61 22.59
N GLU A 124 9.05 12.93 22.94
CA GLU A 124 10.16 11.96 22.95
C GLU A 124 9.99 10.88 24.02
N GLY A 125 9.52 11.26 25.20
CA GLY A 125 9.22 10.34 26.29
C GLY A 125 7.78 9.83 26.32
N TYR A 126 6.92 10.27 25.40
CA TYR A 126 5.48 10.02 25.51
C TYR A 126 5.12 8.56 25.21
N VAL A 127 4.42 7.94 26.17
CA VAL A 127 3.81 6.62 25.99
C VAL A 127 2.34 6.81 25.61
N PHE A 128 2.05 6.67 24.33
CA PHE A 128 0.69 6.70 23.81
C PHE A 128 -0.20 5.61 24.44
N ALA A 129 -1.26 6.06 25.11
CA ALA A 129 -2.30 5.21 25.70
C ALA A 129 -3.47 4.96 24.73
N GLU A 130 -3.59 5.78 23.69
CA GLU A 130 -4.65 5.73 22.71
C GLU A 130 -4.55 4.49 21.81
N PRO A 131 -5.70 3.90 21.43
CA PRO A 131 -5.71 2.80 20.47
C PRO A 131 -5.21 3.26 19.11
N TYR A 132 -4.69 2.31 18.34
CA TYR A 132 -4.31 2.56 16.96
C TYR A 132 -5.54 2.68 16.06
N GLU A 133 -5.51 3.66 15.16
CA GLU A 133 -6.38 3.78 14.01
C GLU A 133 -5.74 3.09 12.81
N THR A 134 -6.46 2.17 12.17
CA THR A 134 -5.98 1.49 10.97
C THR A 134 -6.07 2.41 9.76
N LEU A 135 -4.93 2.78 9.18
CA LEU A 135 -4.85 3.57 7.95
C LEU A 135 -4.91 2.71 6.70
N LEU A 136 -4.24 1.55 6.76
CA LEU A 136 -4.18 0.57 5.68
C LEU A 136 -4.35 -0.82 6.27
N SER A 137 -5.05 -1.68 5.55
CA SER A 137 -5.15 -3.11 5.83
C SER A 137 -5.01 -3.92 4.54
N GLY A 138 -4.79 -5.23 4.67
CA GLY A 138 -4.70 -6.13 3.52
C GLY A 138 -3.36 -6.06 2.77
N LEU A 139 -2.32 -5.57 3.45
CA LEU A 139 -0.97 -5.50 2.90
C LEU A 139 -0.16 -6.75 3.30
N SER A 140 0.85 -7.08 2.52
CA SER A 140 1.70 -8.27 2.69
C SER A 140 3.16 -7.87 2.48
N ASN A 141 4.06 -8.31 3.36
CA ASN A 141 5.50 -7.98 3.36
C ASN A 141 5.78 -6.47 3.41
N GLN A 142 5.20 -5.76 4.39
CA GLN A 142 5.36 -4.32 4.49
C GLN A 142 6.59 -3.94 5.30
N VAL A 143 7.50 -3.18 4.71
CA VAL A 143 8.59 -2.57 5.47
C VAL A 143 8.50 -1.06 5.37
N VAL A 144 8.19 -0.40 6.49
CA VAL A 144 8.37 1.04 6.62
C VAL A 144 9.82 1.29 7.03
N ILE A 145 10.65 1.54 6.02
CA ILE A 145 12.02 2.00 6.23
C ILE A 145 11.98 3.51 6.32
N VAL A 146 12.43 4.06 7.44
CA VAL A 146 12.70 5.48 7.59
C VAL A 146 14.20 5.65 7.61
N ASP A 147 14.72 6.21 6.52
CA ASP A 147 16.12 6.55 6.39
C ASP A 147 16.31 8.06 6.62
N PRO A 148 16.67 8.50 7.84
CA PRO A 148 16.92 9.91 8.14
C PRO A 148 18.20 10.37 7.44
N SER A 149 18.16 11.55 6.78
CA SER A 149 19.23 11.90 5.84
C SER A 149 20.64 11.91 6.41
N GLU A 150 20.91 12.34 7.64
CA GLU A 150 22.27 12.34 8.20
C GLU A 150 22.26 12.38 9.74
N ALA A 151 23.34 11.86 10.35
CA ALA A 151 23.66 11.95 11.78
C ALA A 151 24.10 13.39 12.16
N VAL A 152 23.19 14.35 12.05
CA VAL A 152 23.41 15.76 12.41
C VAL A 152 22.74 16.02 13.77
N PRO A 153 23.36 16.80 14.68
CA PRO A 153 22.81 17.01 16.02
C PRO A 153 21.41 17.61 15.97
N ASP A 154 20.61 17.18 16.94
CA ASP A 154 19.25 17.61 17.20
C ASP A 154 19.05 19.13 17.03
N PRO A 155 18.09 19.59 16.20
CA PRO A 155 17.17 18.78 15.39
C PRO A 155 17.77 18.31 14.08
N ALA A 156 17.53 17.02 13.80
CA ALA A 156 17.83 16.42 12.52
C ALA A 156 17.00 17.11 11.43
N VAL A 157 17.64 18.02 10.68
CA VAL A 157 17.11 18.60 9.44
C VAL A 157 17.16 17.50 8.38
N GLY A 158 16.23 16.56 8.49
CA GLY A 158 16.30 15.26 7.83
C GLY A 158 15.43 15.14 6.58
N ARG A 159 15.88 14.29 5.67
CA ARG A 159 15.04 13.64 4.65
C ARG A 159 14.49 12.37 5.28
N VAL A 160 13.20 12.11 5.15
CA VAL A 160 12.57 10.84 5.53
C VAL A 160 12.07 10.18 4.26
N THR A 161 12.61 9.02 3.96
CA THR A 161 12.02 8.12 2.99
C THR A 161 11.04 7.21 3.72
N VAL A 162 9.88 6.95 3.13
CA VAL A 162 8.92 5.93 3.58
C VAL A 162 8.68 5.00 2.41
N SER A 163 9.04 3.74 2.55
CA SER A 163 8.70 2.66 1.62
C SER A 163 7.52 1.85 2.15
N LEU A 164 6.67 1.35 1.25
CA LEU A 164 5.66 0.35 1.53
C LEU A 164 5.72 -0.69 0.40
N THR A 165 5.91 -1.96 0.76
CA THR A 165 5.83 -3.07 -0.19
C THR A 165 4.46 -3.73 -0.06
N ILE A 166 3.82 -3.94 -1.21
CA ILE A 166 2.43 -4.35 -1.35
C ILE A 166 2.39 -5.59 -2.24
N GLY A 167 1.86 -6.68 -1.73
CA GLY A 167 1.62 -7.89 -2.53
C GLY A 167 2.42 -9.09 -2.02
N THR A 168 2.22 -10.23 -2.66
CA THR A 168 2.85 -11.50 -2.29
C THR A 168 4.19 -11.65 -3.01
N ALA A 169 5.07 -12.54 -2.52
CA ALA A 169 6.45 -12.70 -3.01
C ALA A 169 6.60 -12.91 -4.54
N GLY A 170 5.53 -13.26 -5.27
CA GLY A 170 5.52 -13.38 -6.73
C GLY A 170 4.96 -12.17 -7.51
N ALA A 171 4.34 -11.21 -6.83
CA ALA A 171 3.70 -10.02 -7.42
C ALA A 171 3.67 -8.86 -6.41
N ALA A 172 4.86 -8.45 -5.96
CA ALA A 172 5.02 -7.34 -5.04
C ALA A 172 5.27 -6.03 -5.82
N ALA A 173 4.63 -4.95 -5.40
CA ALA A 173 4.87 -3.60 -5.84
C ALA A 173 5.35 -2.78 -4.65
N THR A 174 6.44 -2.03 -4.82
CA THR A 174 6.95 -1.11 -3.80
C THR A 174 6.54 0.31 -4.15
N ALA A 175 5.83 0.96 -3.23
CA ALA A 175 5.54 2.39 -3.28
C ALA A 175 6.48 3.10 -2.31
N GLN A 176 7.13 4.16 -2.76
CA GLN A 176 8.07 4.94 -1.95
C GLN A 176 7.76 6.41 -2.09
N THR A 177 7.82 7.12 -0.97
CA THR A 177 7.78 8.59 -0.94
C THR A 177 8.94 9.11 -0.13
N THR A 178 9.50 10.22 -0.54
CA THR A 178 10.61 10.87 0.16
C THR A 178 10.24 12.31 0.44
N VAL A 179 10.40 12.71 1.70
CA VAL A 179 9.97 14.01 2.20
C VAL A 179 11.14 14.69 2.89
N SER A 180 11.35 15.96 2.57
CA SER A 180 12.23 16.83 3.34
C SER A 180 11.44 17.37 4.53
N LEU A 181 11.93 17.13 5.74
CA LEU A 181 11.35 17.67 6.95
C LEU A 181 11.63 19.18 7.01
N ARG A 182 10.61 19.97 7.36
CA ARG A 182 10.81 21.37 7.71
C ARG A 182 10.68 21.54 9.21
N ASP A 183 11.81 21.63 9.89
CA ASP A 183 11.79 21.94 11.32
C ASP A 183 11.47 23.43 11.50
N PHE A 184 10.22 23.74 11.84
CA PHE A 184 9.66 25.09 11.83
C PHE A 184 10.42 26.08 12.72
N ASN A 185 11.15 25.60 13.74
CA ASN A 185 11.93 26.46 14.63
C ASN A 185 13.39 26.67 14.18
N TYR A 186 13.90 25.90 13.21
CA TYR A 186 15.33 25.89 12.86
C TYR A 186 15.62 26.31 11.41
N ILE A 187 14.64 26.18 10.52
CA ILE A 187 14.70 26.78 9.19
C ILE A 187 13.73 27.95 9.17
N GLY A 188 14.24 29.10 9.59
CA GLY A 188 13.51 30.35 9.72
C GLY A 188 12.75 30.75 8.46
N ILE A 189 11.60 31.37 8.70
CA ILE A 189 11.01 32.38 7.84
C ILE A 189 11.21 33.73 8.51
#